data_AF-A0A4S2LBH9-F1
#
_entry.id   AF-A0A4S2LBH9-F1
#
_cell.length_a   1.000
_cell.length_b   1.000
_cell.length_c   1.000
_cell.angle_alpha   90.00
_cell.angle_beta   90.00
_cell.angle_gamma   90.00
#
_symmetry.space_group_name_H-M   'P 1'
#
loop_
_entity.id
_entity.type
_entity.pdbx_description
1 polymer ?
#
loop_
_entity_poly.entity_id
_entity_poly.type
_entity_poly.pdbx_seq_one_letter_code
_entity_poly.pdbx_strand_id
1 'polypeptide(L)'
;MILLLFLTLLPEASEALVFPFLMDPPVFTCYHTHELNFNKTTASTHPNCQHCVYEETLDAGQLVAVSRLCVGKVCQPYQHVFGGHGKNRFCCVGERCNVDRQKVSLEDGRREITCFQSHDLDFHSATARKRSNCGHCVYQETLMGGEVVAVTRLCVGQECKSYEAVVDGHGKNRFCCDTDLCNESMERALGIEPM
;
A
#
# COMPACT_ATOMS: atom_id res chain seq x y z
N MET A 1 -23.08 40.45 -62.29
CA MET A 1 -21.74 40.56 -61.67
C MET A 1 -21.71 41.85 -60.89
N ILE A 2 -21.08 41.86 -59.70
CA ILE A 2 -21.08 42.91 -58.66
C ILE A 2 -22.33 42.83 -57.77
N LEU A 3 -22.28 42.80 -56.44
CA LEU A 3 -21.26 42.50 -55.44
C LEU A 3 -22.06 42.38 -54.14
N LEU A 4 -21.92 41.28 -53.41
CA LEU A 4 -22.35 41.17 -52.00
C LEU A 4 -21.59 42.21 -51.18
N LEU A 5 -22.26 42.90 -50.25
CA LEU A 5 -21.74 43.33 -48.94
C LEU A 5 -22.71 44.33 -48.30
N PHE A 6 -23.41 43.92 -47.23
CA PHE A 6 -23.66 44.81 -46.09
C PHE A 6 -23.69 43.99 -44.80
N LEU A 7 -22.83 44.44 -43.88
CA LEU A 7 -22.52 43.95 -42.55
C LEU A 7 -23.75 43.88 -41.63
N THR A 8 -23.73 42.93 -40.69
CA THR A 8 -23.95 43.23 -39.26
C THR A 8 -23.17 42.26 -38.38
N LEU A 9 -22.37 42.82 -37.47
CA LEU A 9 -21.78 42.17 -36.31
C LEU A 9 -22.88 41.68 -35.35
N LEU A 10 -22.64 40.56 -34.65
CA LEU A 10 -22.62 40.46 -33.17
C LEU A 10 -22.23 39.01 -32.74
N PRO A 11 -21.67 38.85 -31.51
CA PRO A 11 -20.97 37.66 -31.01
C PRO A 11 -21.93 36.67 -30.31
N GLU A 12 -21.37 35.63 -29.68
CA GLU A 12 -21.99 34.49 -28.95
C GLU A 12 -22.17 33.24 -29.84
N ALA A 13 -21.64 32.06 -29.52
CA ALA A 13 -21.58 31.44 -28.20
C ALA A 13 -20.20 30.86 -27.86
N SER A 14 -19.70 31.26 -26.71
CA SER A 14 -18.87 30.43 -25.85
C SER A 14 -19.66 29.20 -25.43
N GLU A 15 -19.27 28.00 -25.89
CA GLU A 15 -19.60 26.74 -25.22
C GLU A 15 -18.73 25.61 -25.81
N ALA A 16 -17.58 25.37 -25.18
CA ALA A 16 -17.02 24.03 -25.08
C ALA A 16 -16.66 23.82 -23.61
N LEU A 17 -17.71 23.64 -22.83
CA LEU A 17 -17.67 23.09 -21.49
C LEU A 17 -16.90 21.77 -21.52
N VAL A 18 -15.77 21.73 -20.81
CA VAL A 18 -15.50 20.78 -19.72
C VAL A 18 -16.25 19.44 -19.89
N PHE A 19 -15.58 18.46 -20.52
CA PHE A 19 -15.82 17.03 -20.25
C PHE A 19 -14.55 16.43 -19.63
N PRO A 20 -14.33 16.52 -18.31
CA PRO A 20 -13.74 15.42 -17.59
C PRO A 20 -14.84 14.34 -17.51
N PHE A 21 -14.49 13.06 -17.41
CA PHE A 21 -15.43 11.93 -17.28
C PHE A 21 -16.06 11.40 -18.58
N LEU A 22 -15.27 10.64 -19.34
CA LEU A 22 -15.63 9.30 -19.87
C LEU A 22 -14.46 8.72 -20.68
N MET A 23 -13.22 8.86 -20.19
CA MET A 23 -12.19 7.90 -20.60
C MET A 23 -12.42 6.66 -19.75
N ASP A 24 -12.87 5.57 -20.36
CA ASP A 24 -12.84 4.27 -19.70
C ASP A 24 -11.46 4.08 -19.07
N PRO A 25 -11.38 3.57 -17.82
CA PRO A 25 -10.10 3.33 -17.18
C PRO A 25 -9.24 2.47 -18.13
N PRO A 26 -7.95 2.81 -18.31
CA PRO A 26 -7.12 2.08 -19.24
C PRO A 26 -7.12 0.60 -18.88
N VAL A 27 -7.35 -0.23 -19.89
CA VAL A 27 -7.37 -1.69 -19.75
C VAL A 27 -6.14 -2.32 -20.39
N PHE A 28 -5.64 -3.36 -19.77
CA PHE A 28 -4.39 -4.05 -20.12
C PHE A 28 -4.62 -5.55 -20.22
N THR A 29 -3.69 -6.24 -20.87
CA THR A 29 -3.62 -7.70 -20.80
C THR A 29 -2.63 -8.10 -19.71
N CYS A 30 -3.05 -8.95 -18.79
CA CYS A 30 -2.18 -9.49 -17.73
C CYS A 30 -1.80 -10.94 -18.01
N TYR A 31 -0.68 -11.40 -17.46
CA TYR A 31 -0.46 -12.85 -17.35
C TYR A 31 -1.47 -13.46 -16.39
N HIS A 32 -1.97 -14.65 -16.72
CA HIS A 32 -2.96 -15.39 -15.94
C HIS A 32 -2.52 -16.84 -15.76
N THR A 33 -1.70 -17.11 -14.75
CA THR A 33 -1.10 -18.43 -14.52
C THR A 33 -0.99 -18.74 -13.03
N HIS A 34 -0.85 -20.02 -12.68
CA HIS A 34 -0.49 -20.49 -11.35
C HIS A 34 0.64 -21.49 -11.48
N GLU A 35 1.88 -21.00 -11.51
CA GLU A 35 3.06 -21.83 -11.75
C GLU A 35 4.31 -21.16 -11.18
N LEU A 36 5.20 -21.98 -10.62
CA LEU A 36 6.51 -21.54 -10.13
C LEU A 36 7.48 -21.25 -11.29
N ASN A 37 7.49 -22.15 -12.29
CA ASN A 37 8.35 -22.07 -13.46
C ASN A 37 7.64 -21.29 -14.58
N PHE A 38 7.65 -19.97 -14.45
CA PHE A 38 6.99 -19.09 -15.39
C PHE A 38 7.78 -18.92 -16.70
N ASN A 39 7.09 -19.09 -17.83
CA ASN A 39 7.64 -18.76 -19.14
C ASN A 39 6.74 -17.75 -19.87
N LYS A 40 7.28 -16.54 -20.05
CA LYS A 40 6.59 -15.41 -20.68
C LYS A 40 6.09 -15.67 -22.11
N THR A 41 6.66 -16.64 -22.82
CA THR A 41 6.29 -16.94 -24.22
C THR A 41 5.13 -17.92 -24.33
N THR A 42 4.94 -18.78 -23.32
CA THR A 42 3.91 -19.84 -23.32
C THR A 42 2.80 -19.57 -22.30
N ALA A 43 3.00 -18.63 -21.39
CA ALA A 43 2.03 -18.29 -20.35
C ALA A 43 0.71 -17.80 -20.92
N SER A 44 -0.39 -18.29 -20.34
CA SER A 44 -1.72 -17.76 -20.61
C SER A 44 -1.85 -16.31 -20.16
N THR A 45 -2.68 -15.58 -20.87
CA THR A 45 -2.94 -14.16 -20.63
C THR A 45 -4.44 -13.93 -20.54
N HIS A 46 -4.82 -12.84 -19.87
CA HIS A 46 -6.20 -12.41 -19.73
C HIS A 46 -6.31 -10.93 -20.14
N PRO A 47 -7.16 -10.57 -21.13
CA PRO A 47 -7.33 -9.19 -21.56
C PRO A 47 -8.27 -8.41 -20.63
N ASN A 48 -8.43 -7.11 -20.90
CA ASN A 48 -9.42 -6.23 -20.27
C ASN A 48 -9.29 -6.06 -18.74
N CYS A 49 -8.05 -6.05 -18.24
CA CYS A 49 -7.73 -5.90 -16.82
C CYS A 49 -7.48 -4.43 -16.48
N GLN A 50 -7.87 -3.99 -15.29
CA GLN A 50 -7.49 -2.65 -14.80
C GLN A 50 -6.20 -2.69 -13.99
N HIS A 51 -5.93 -3.81 -13.30
CA HIS A 51 -4.64 -4.07 -12.67
C HIS A 51 -4.20 -5.53 -12.91
N CYS A 52 -2.89 -5.73 -12.87
CA CYS A 52 -2.30 -7.05 -12.86
C CYS A 52 -1.74 -7.38 -11.47
N VAL A 53 -1.86 -8.65 -11.07
CA VAL A 53 -1.37 -9.17 -9.79
C VAL A 53 -0.22 -10.13 -10.01
N TYR A 54 0.79 -10.03 -9.17
CA TYR A 54 1.79 -11.06 -8.91
C TYR A 54 1.66 -11.47 -7.44
N GLU A 55 1.29 -12.73 -7.17
CA GLU A 55 1.05 -13.25 -5.82
C GLU A 55 1.99 -14.43 -5.54
N GLU A 56 2.83 -14.29 -4.52
CA GLU A 56 3.71 -15.34 -4.02
C GLU A 56 3.00 -16.13 -2.92
N THR A 57 3.19 -17.44 -2.90
CA THR A 57 2.84 -18.29 -1.76
C THR A 57 4.12 -18.87 -1.19
N LEU A 58 4.36 -18.62 0.10
CA LEU A 58 5.53 -19.09 0.84
C LEU A 58 5.12 -20.15 1.86
N ASP A 59 5.95 -21.18 1.96
CA ASP A 59 5.85 -22.23 2.96
C ASP A 59 7.24 -22.47 3.56
N ALA A 60 7.36 -22.39 4.89
CA ALA A 60 8.63 -22.45 5.61
C ALA A 60 9.73 -21.52 5.05
N GLY A 61 9.34 -20.35 4.54
CA GLY A 61 10.23 -19.36 3.94
C GLY A 61 10.63 -19.66 2.48
N GLN A 62 10.20 -20.79 1.92
CA GLN A 62 10.42 -21.13 0.51
C GLN A 62 9.23 -20.72 -0.35
N LEU A 63 9.51 -20.21 -1.55
CA LEU A 63 8.49 -19.90 -2.54
C LEU A 63 7.97 -21.20 -3.16
N VAL A 64 6.71 -21.53 -2.89
CA VAL A 64 6.09 -22.79 -3.36
C VAL A 64 5.12 -22.59 -4.51
N ALA A 65 4.57 -21.38 -4.68
CA ALA A 65 3.72 -21.06 -5.82
C ALA A 65 3.78 -19.57 -6.17
N VAL A 66 3.53 -19.26 -7.45
CA VAL A 66 3.33 -17.90 -7.94
C VAL A 66 2.06 -17.87 -8.76
N SER A 67 1.14 -16.98 -8.39
CA SER A 67 -0.07 -16.69 -9.15
C SER A 67 0.06 -15.35 -9.86
N ARG A 68 -0.29 -15.32 -11.13
CA ARG A 68 -0.42 -14.10 -11.93
C ARG A 68 -1.89 -13.96 -12.27
N LEU A 69 -2.50 -12.83 -11.91
CA LEU A 69 -3.94 -12.65 -12.04
C LEU A 69 -4.28 -11.32 -12.69
N CYS A 70 -5.44 -11.29 -13.31
CA CYS A 70 -6.14 -10.10 -13.79
C CYS A 70 -7.13 -9.68 -12.71
N VAL A 71 -7.11 -8.42 -12.27
CA VAL A 71 -8.11 -7.90 -11.34
C VAL A 71 -8.75 -6.63 -11.89
N GLY A 72 -10.01 -6.42 -11.48
CA GLY A 72 -10.84 -5.28 -11.87
C GLY A 72 -10.45 -4.00 -11.15
N LYS A 73 -11.42 -3.17 -10.75
CA LYS A 73 -11.23 -1.77 -10.30
C LYS A 73 -10.29 -1.52 -9.13
N VAL A 74 -9.98 -2.53 -8.31
CA VAL A 74 -9.15 -2.33 -7.11
C VAL A 74 -8.19 -3.50 -6.99
N CYS A 75 -6.91 -3.17 -6.83
CA CYS A 75 -5.86 -4.11 -6.46
C CYS A 75 -5.21 -3.64 -5.16
N GLN A 76 -5.36 -4.42 -4.10
CA GLN A 76 -4.72 -4.15 -2.81
C GLN A 76 -3.49 -5.04 -2.65
N PRO A 77 -2.27 -4.47 -2.65
CA PRO A 77 -1.07 -5.21 -2.32
C PRO A 77 -1.07 -5.58 -0.83
N TYR A 78 -0.48 -6.72 -0.48
CA TYR A 78 -0.25 -7.12 0.90
C TYR A 78 0.98 -8.01 1.04
N GLN A 79 1.54 -8.07 2.23
CA GLN A 79 2.58 -9.03 2.59
C GLN A 79 2.15 -9.72 3.88
N HIS A 80 1.59 -10.92 3.73
CA HIS A 80 1.01 -11.71 4.81
C HIS A 80 1.81 -13.00 4.98
N VAL A 81 3.12 -12.86 5.17
CA VAL A 81 4.01 -13.99 5.49
C VAL A 81 4.41 -13.89 6.95
N PHE A 82 3.98 -14.87 7.74
CA PHE A 82 4.26 -14.94 9.17
C PHE A 82 4.95 -16.27 9.48
N GLY A 83 6.12 -16.22 10.13
CA GLY A 83 6.90 -17.43 10.41
C GLY A 83 7.32 -18.20 9.16
N GLY A 84 7.41 -17.54 8.00
CA GLY A 84 7.74 -18.18 6.72
C GLY A 84 6.55 -18.76 5.95
N HIS A 85 5.33 -18.68 6.48
CA HIS A 85 4.12 -19.18 5.83
C HIS A 85 3.20 -18.03 5.44
N GLY A 86 2.62 -18.11 4.25
CA GLY A 86 1.55 -17.22 3.82
C GLY A 86 1.75 -16.70 2.41
N LYS A 87 1.29 -15.48 2.15
CA LYS A 87 1.22 -14.95 0.79
C LYS A 87 1.64 -13.50 0.71
N ASN A 88 2.32 -13.14 -0.36
CA ASN A 88 2.54 -11.75 -0.74
C ASN A 88 1.74 -11.48 -2.01
N ARG A 89 1.06 -10.35 -2.09
CA ARG A 89 0.37 -9.86 -3.28
C ARG A 89 0.97 -8.52 -3.67
N PHE A 90 1.33 -8.40 -4.93
CA PHE A 90 1.84 -7.20 -5.55
C PHE A 90 0.94 -6.82 -6.72
N CYS A 91 0.77 -5.52 -6.92
CA CYS A 91 -0.12 -4.93 -7.93
C CYS A 91 0.68 -4.04 -8.87
N CYS A 92 0.40 -4.08 -10.17
CA CYS A 92 0.95 -3.14 -11.15
C CYS A 92 -0.10 -2.75 -12.19
N VAL A 93 0.17 -1.67 -12.92
CA VAL A 93 -0.70 -1.14 -13.98
C VAL A 93 0.09 -1.08 -15.27
N GLY A 94 -0.28 -1.91 -16.24
CA GLY A 94 0.39 -1.92 -17.54
C GLY A 94 0.28 -3.25 -18.25
N GLU A 95 0.59 -3.23 -19.55
CA GLU A 95 0.58 -4.42 -20.40
C GLU A 95 1.58 -5.44 -19.86
N ARG A 96 1.05 -6.59 -19.39
CA ARG A 96 1.82 -7.75 -18.92
C ARG A 96 2.87 -7.39 -17.87
N CYS A 97 2.57 -6.44 -16.99
CA CYS A 97 3.50 -5.94 -15.98
C CYS A 97 3.81 -6.97 -14.87
N ASN A 98 2.91 -7.94 -14.63
CA ASN A 98 3.01 -8.96 -13.57
C ASN A 98 3.95 -10.13 -13.91
N VAL A 99 5.12 -9.84 -14.49
CA VAL A 99 6.12 -10.85 -14.89
C VAL A 99 6.77 -11.48 -13.65
N ASP A 100 7.34 -10.62 -12.81
CA ASP A 100 8.19 -10.95 -11.67
C ASP A 100 8.04 -9.90 -10.56
N ARG A 101 8.51 -10.23 -9.35
CA ARG A 101 8.43 -9.33 -8.19
C ARG A 101 9.12 -7.99 -8.43
N GLN A 102 10.27 -7.96 -9.10
CA GLN A 102 11.07 -6.73 -9.27
C GLN A 102 10.32 -5.70 -10.11
N LYS A 103 9.74 -6.11 -11.23
CA LYS A 103 8.95 -5.21 -12.09
C LYS A 103 7.71 -4.68 -11.41
N VAL A 104 7.04 -5.50 -10.61
CA VAL A 104 5.83 -5.08 -9.88
C VAL A 104 6.19 -4.20 -8.67
N SER A 105 7.36 -4.40 -8.07
CA SER A 105 7.82 -3.62 -6.90
C SER A 105 8.35 -2.23 -7.26
N LEU A 106 8.81 -2.02 -8.49
CA LEU A 106 9.36 -0.73 -8.96
C LEU A 106 8.27 0.35 -9.15
N GLU A 107 7.00 -0.02 -9.26
CA GLU A 107 5.88 0.93 -9.37
C GLU A 107 5.24 1.30 -8.02
N ASP A 108 5.51 0.56 -6.93
CA ASP A 108 4.88 0.79 -5.60
C ASP A 108 5.77 1.58 -4.61
N GLY A 109 7.01 1.95 -4.98
CA GLY A 109 7.85 2.83 -4.16
C GLY A 109 8.05 2.40 -2.69
N ARG A 110 7.82 1.13 -2.34
CA ARG A 110 7.73 0.66 -0.95
C ARG A 110 9.10 0.34 -0.37
N ARG A 111 9.43 0.98 0.74
CA ARG A 111 10.61 0.69 1.56
C ARG A 111 10.22 -0.31 2.66
N GLU A 112 10.94 -1.43 2.74
CA GLU A 112 10.90 -2.31 3.91
C GLU A 112 11.59 -1.60 5.07
N ILE A 113 10.93 -1.50 6.23
CA ILE A 113 11.46 -0.79 7.41
C ILE A 113 11.70 -1.74 8.57
N THR A 114 12.50 -1.28 9.53
CA THR A 114 12.77 -1.95 10.81
C THR A 114 12.00 -1.27 11.93
N CYS A 115 11.34 -2.04 12.79
CA CYS A 115 10.57 -1.53 13.92
C CYS A 115 11.05 -2.12 15.25
N PHE A 116 10.81 -1.41 16.35
CA PHE A 116 10.91 -2.01 17.69
C PHE A 116 9.75 -2.97 17.95
N GLN A 117 10.01 -4.03 18.71
CA GLN A 117 9.00 -5.00 19.13
C GLN A 117 9.09 -5.26 20.64
N SER A 118 8.11 -4.76 21.39
CA SER A 118 8.13 -4.80 22.86
C SER A 118 6.74 -4.59 23.49
N HIS A 119 6.62 -4.88 24.78
CA HIS A 119 5.44 -4.63 25.60
C HIS A 119 5.89 -4.23 27.02
N ASP A 120 6.23 -2.96 27.18
CA ASP A 120 6.95 -2.41 28.32
C ASP A 120 6.73 -0.88 28.36
N LEU A 121 6.48 -0.37 29.57
CA LEU A 121 6.43 1.06 29.85
C LEU A 121 7.84 1.66 29.78
N ASP A 122 8.80 1.03 30.45
CA ASP A 122 10.19 1.49 30.58
C ASP A 122 11.04 0.99 29.42
N PHE A 123 10.85 1.60 28.25
CA PHE A 123 11.52 1.21 27.02
C PHE A 123 12.95 1.78 26.93
N HIS A 124 13.91 0.91 26.60
CA HIS A 124 15.29 1.31 26.32
C HIS A 124 15.74 0.85 24.92
N SER A 125 15.89 1.80 23.98
CA SER A 125 16.16 1.48 22.58
C SER A 125 17.48 0.74 22.32
N ALA A 126 18.47 0.90 23.20
CA ALA A 126 19.77 0.24 23.08
C ALA A 126 19.67 -1.29 23.25
N THR A 127 18.73 -1.78 24.08
CA THR A 127 18.54 -3.20 24.37
C THR A 127 17.25 -3.77 23.78
N ALA A 128 16.41 -2.92 23.20
CA ALA A 128 15.14 -3.32 22.63
C ALA A 128 15.30 -4.26 21.44
N ARG A 129 14.39 -5.25 21.37
CA ARG A 129 14.28 -6.15 20.23
C ARG A 129 13.81 -5.38 19.00
N LYS A 130 14.49 -5.60 17.87
CA LYS A 130 14.16 -5.03 16.57
C LYS A 130 13.65 -6.12 15.62
N ARG A 131 12.75 -5.77 14.72
CA ARG A 131 12.24 -6.64 13.68
C ARG A 131 12.31 -5.91 12.34
N SER A 132 12.93 -6.55 11.35
CA SER A 132 13.03 -6.06 9.97
C SER A 132 11.85 -6.55 9.12
N ASN A 133 11.80 -6.07 7.87
CA ASN A 133 10.80 -6.43 6.86
C ASN A 133 9.37 -6.06 7.29
N CYS A 134 9.22 -4.90 7.92
CA CYS A 134 7.93 -4.35 8.32
C CYS A 134 7.36 -3.45 7.21
N GLY A 135 6.04 -3.40 7.12
CA GLY A 135 5.35 -2.41 6.29
C GLY A 135 5.10 -1.12 7.07
N HIS A 136 4.73 -1.23 8.34
CA HIS A 136 4.56 -0.10 9.26
C HIS A 136 5.04 -0.48 10.67
N CYS A 137 5.44 0.51 11.43
CA CYS A 137 5.64 0.39 12.86
C CYS A 137 4.43 0.91 13.63
N VAL A 138 4.12 0.25 14.75
CA VAL A 138 3.05 0.63 15.67
C VAL A 138 3.66 1.07 16.99
N TYR A 139 3.19 2.21 17.51
CA TYR A 139 3.27 2.59 18.92
C TYR A 139 1.85 2.61 19.47
N GLN A 140 1.56 1.84 20.52
CA GLN A 140 0.21 1.75 21.09
C GLN A 140 0.25 1.88 22.61
N GLU A 141 -0.49 2.85 23.12
CA GLU A 141 -0.69 3.06 24.55
C GLU A 141 -1.96 2.37 25.01
N THR A 142 -1.95 1.87 26.24
CA THR A 142 -3.14 1.46 26.98
C THR A 142 -3.28 2.37 28.18
N LEU A 143 -4.44 3.03 28.29
CA LEU A 143 -4.74 3.97 29.35
C LEU A 143 -5.75 3.38 30.34
N MET A 144 -5.53 3.62 31.63
CA MET A 144 -6.48 3.34 32.70
C MET A 144 -6.52 4.54 33.65
N GLY A 145 -7.70 5.11 33.89
CA GLY A 145 -7.84 6.29 34.74
C GLY A 145 -7.07 7.53 34.23
N GLY A 146 -6.80 7.60 32.93
CA GLY A 146 -6.01 8.68 32.32
C GLY A 146 -4.49 8.46 32.35
N GLU A 147 -4.00 7.41 33.00
CA GLU A 147 -2.58 7.07 33.06
C GLU A 147 -2.24 5.99 32.03
N VAL A 148 -1.08 6.13 31.38
CA VAL A 148 -0.53 5.09 30.49
C VAL A 148 -0.02 3.94 31.34
N VAL A 149 -0.68 2.78 31.26
CA VAL A 149 -0.33 1.57 32.04
C VAL A 149 0.40 0.51 31.22
N ALA A 150 0.42 0.64 29.89
CA ALA A 150 1.22 -0.21 29.03
C ALA A 150 1.50 0.47 27.69
N VAL A 151 2.69 0.24 27.15
CA VAL A 151 3.06 0.61 25.78
C VAL A 151 3.42 -0.65 25.00
N THR A 152 2.83 -0.81 23.84
CA THR A 152 3.10 -1.92 22.91
C THR A 152 3.72 -1.37 21.63
N ARG A 153 4.85 -1.95 21.23
CA ARG A 153 5.53 -1.64 19.96
C ARG A 153 5.46 -2.86 19.05
N LEU A 154 4.98 -2.68 17.82
CA LEU A 154 4.81 -3.79 16.88
C LEU A 154 5.34 -3.46 15.49
N CYS A 155 5.88 -4.50 14.86
CA CYS A 155 6.06 -4.57 13.41
C CYS A 155 4.77 -5.15 12.82
N VAL A 156 4.11 -4.38 11.95
CA VAL A 156 2.92 -4.84 11.23
C VAL A 156 3.18 -4.84 9.73
N GLY A 157 2.31 -5.54 9.01
CA GLY A 157 2.35 -5.59 7.55
C GLY A 157 1.96 -4.26 6.91
N GLN A 158 1.27 -4.36 5.79
CA GLN A 158 1.07 -3.21 4.91
C GLN A 158 -0.10 -2.29 5.29
N GLU A 159 -0.91 -2.67 6.28
CA GLU A 159 -2.01 -1.85 6.75
C GLU A 159 -1.82 -1.51 8.22
N CYS A 160 -1.85 -0.21 8.50
CA CYS A 160 -1.84 0.32 9.84
C CYS A 160 -2.67 1.60 9.86
N LYS A 161 -3.68 1.66 10.72
CA LYS A 161 -4.51 2.85 10.91
C LYS A 161 -4.35 3.35 12.34
N SER A 162 -3.91 4.60 12.47
CA SER A 162 -3.88 5.30 13.75
C SER A 162 -5.30 5.55 14.25
N TYR A 163 -5.49 5.48 15.56
CA TYR A 163 -6.75 5.80 16.21
C TYR A 163 -6.53 6.22 17.66
N GLU A 164 -7.46 7.00 18.16
CA GLU A 164 -7.57 7.34 19.58
C GLU A 164 -8.92 6.83 20.07
N ALA A 165 -8.89 5.87 20.97
CA ALA A 165 -10.09 5.17 21.47
C ALA A 165 -10.09 5.14 22.99
N VAL A 166 -9.81 6.28 23.61
CA VAL A 166 -9.87 6.50 25.05
C VAL A 166 -11.19 7.18 25.40
N VAL A 167 -11.96 6.55 26.29
CA VAL A 167 -13.23 7.07 26.82
C VAL A 167 -13.12 7.08 28.34
N ASP A 168 -13.42 8.21 28.97
CA ASP A 168 -13.33 8.41 30.42
C ASP A 168 -11.96 7.97 31.01
N GLY A 169 -10.87 8.21 30.28
CA GLY A 169 -9.52 7.84 30.70
C GLY A 169 -9.16 6.36 30.55
N HIS A 170 -10.05 5.55 29.97
CA HIS A 170 -9.82 4.14 29.70
C HIS A 170 -9.81 3.86 28.21
N GLY A 171 -8.81 3.13 27.72
CA GLY A 171 -8.80 2.69 26.33
C GLY A 171 -7.41 2.54 25.75
N LYS A 172 -7.32 2.70 24.43
CA LYS A 172 -6.06 2.55 23.70
C LYS A 172 -5.90 3.65 22.66
N ASN A 173 -4.68 4.17 22.56
CA ASN A 173 -4.26 5.01 21.45
C ASN A 173 -3.27 4.22 20.60
N ARG A 174 -3.43 4.27 19.28
CA ARG A 174 -2.54 3.62 18.32
C ARG A 174 -2.02 4.65 17.33
N PHE A 175 -0.72 4.66 17.15
CA PHE A 175 -0.03 5.48 16.18
C PHE A 175 0.78 4.59 15.24
N CYS A 176 0.59 4.81 13.95
CA CYS A 176 1.25 4.10 12.86
C CYS A 176 2.24 5.03 12.18
N CYS A 177 3.44 4.52 11.87
CA CYS A 177 4.48 5.27 11.16
C CYS A 177 5.25 4.34 10.21
N ASP A 178 5.95 4.92 9.23
CA ASP A 178 6.49 4.22 8.05
C ASP A 178 7.99 4.47 7.83
N THR A 179 8.72 4.90 8.86
CA THR A 179 10.18 5.09 8.82
C THR A 179 10.89 4.17 9.81
N ASP A 180 12.19 3.92 9.58
CA ASP A 180 12.97 3.03 10.45
C ASP A 180 12.92 3.49 11.91
N LEU A 181 12.54 2.55 12.77
CA LEU A 181 12.52 2.67 14.22
C LEU A 181 11.65 3.85 14.73
N CYS A 182 10.68 4.29 13.93
CA CYS A 182 9.82 5.43 14.27
C CYS A 182 8.91 5.18 15.48
N ASN A 183 8.64 3.92 15.82
CA ASN A 183 7.84 3.55 16.99
C ASN A 183 8.63 3.49 18.30
N GLU A 184 9.74 4.23 18.40
CA GLU A 184 10.49 4.36 19.65
C GLU A 184 9.64 5.01 20.76
N SER A 185 9.02 6.14 20.41
CA SER A 185 8.16 6.97 21.26
C SER A 185 6.91 7.43 20.51
N MET A 186 5.94 8.00 21.24
CA MET A 186 4.74 8.58 20.63
C MET A 186 5.10 9.74 19.69
N GLU A 187 6.00 10.63 20.11
CA GLU A 187 6.42 11.82 19.36
C GLU A 187 7.05 11.43 18.03
N ARG A 188 7.95 10.43 18.04
CA ARG A 188 8.57 9.90 16.81
C ARG A 188 7.55 9.22 15.91
N ALA A 189 6.58 8.51 16.47
CA ALA A 189 5.51 7.89 15.69
C ALA A 189 4.57 8.94 15.05
N LEU A 190 4.47 10.12 15.65
CA LEU A 190 3.72 11.27 15.13
C LEU A 190 4.55 12.18 14.21
N GLY A 191 5.85 11.92 14.04
CA GLY A 191 6.75 12.76 13.24
C GLY A 191 7.04 14.12 13.89
N ILE A 192 6.90 14.23 15.21
CA ILE A 192 7.23 15.44 15.97
C ILE A 192 8.73 15.39 16.26
N GLU A 193 9.51 16.31 15.69
CA GLU A 193 10.94 16.44 16.01
C GLU A 193 11.11 16.96 17.45
N PRO A 194 12.02 16.36 18.24
CA PRO A 194 12.33 16.89 19.57
C PRO A 194 13.00 18.26 19.42
N MET A 195 12.48 19.27 20.13
CA MET A 195 13.10 20.59 20.28
C MET A 195 14.37 20.54 21.14
#